data_AF-A0A2E7RYR6-F1
#
_entry.id   AF-A0A2E7RYR6-F1
#
_cell.length_a   1.000
_cell.length_b   1.000
_cell.length_c   1.000
_cell.angle_alpha   90.00
_cell.angle_beta   90.00
_cell.angle_gamma   90.00
#
_symmetry.space_group_name_H-M   'P 1'
#
loop_
_entity.id
_entity.type
_entity.pdbx_description
1 polymer ?
#
loop_
_entity_poly.entity_id
_entity_poly.type
_entity_poly.pdbx_seq_one_letter_code
_entity_poly.pdbx_strand_id
1 'polypeptide(L)'
;MRWLFQEPSNCRDWSPDQVVLPEARFDGDLVEITGIRDCHYRSATDFTVAHRDQVFDLAQLDRLDFFVEPFAGWRGPAHTFLSFGFSDGEQLAISVEVRREMGKEFSVLGGLTRQFELMYVVATERDLVGLRSVHRGNRVYRYPIRADADRVRKMMVAMLRRANRLRDRPEFYNTLGNTCTTNIVRHLNEVSDRRVPWWNPGVLFPGYSDRLAQALGLIDSLFSVETDRESFEIGEVVREAIDDPGFSRRIREG
;
A
#
# COMPACT_ATOMS: atom_id res chain seq x y z
N MET A 1 7.68 16.18 -27.47
CA MET A 1 6.33 16.17 -28.10
C MET A 1 5.69 14.78 -28.20
N ARG A 2 6.46 13.68 -28.21
CA ARG A 2 5.95 12.28 -28.24
C ARG A 2 5.24 11.78 -26.95
N TRP A 3 5.43 12.46 -25.81
CA TRP A 3 4.90 12.03 -24.50
C TRP A 3 3.44 12.45 -24.24
N LEU A 4 2.89 13.38 -25.03
CA LEU A 4 1.51 13.87 -24.84
C LEU A 4 0.44 12.93 -25.44
N PHE A 5 0.85 11.89 -26.16
CA PHE A 5 -0.04 10.98 -26.90
C PHE A 5 0.14 9.50 -26.52
N GLN A 6 0.83 9.20 -25.41
CA GLN A 6 0.88 7.83 -24.94
C GLN A 6 -0.43 7.49 -24.23
N GLU A 7 -1.02 6.36 -24.58
CA GLU A 7 -2.12 5.75 -23.85
C GLU A 7 -1.55 4.86 -22.74
N PRO A 8 -2.22 4.74 -21.58
CA PRO A 8 -1.88 3.73 -20.59
C PRO A 8 -1.93 2.34 -21.23
N SER A 9 -1.00 1.46 -20.86
CA SER A 9 -0.94 0.10 -21.39
C SER A 9 -0.48 -0.85 -20.31
N ASN A 10 -0.97 -2.09 -20.34
CA ASN A 10 -0.45 -3.20 -19.53
C ASN A 10 0.61 -4.03 -20.26
N CYS A 11 0.88 -3.70 -21.53
CA CYS A 11 1.83 -4.38 -22.40
C CYS A 11 3.07 -3.51 -22.61
N ARG A 12 3.93 -3.43 -21.59
CA ARG A 12 5.27 -2.85 -21.67
C ARG A 12 6.30 -3.79 -21.04
N ASP A 13 7.57 -3.47 -21.22
CA ASP A 13 8.66 -4.17 -20.56
C ASP A 13 8.76 -3.72 -19.10
N TRP A 14 8.10 -4.43 -18.20
CA TRP A 14 7.96 -4.05 -16.78
C TRP A 14 9.14 -4.50 -15.94
N SER A 15 9.39 -3.78 -14.85
CA SER A 15 10.31 -4.23 -13.79
C SER A 15 9.89 -5.63 -13.31
N PRO A 16 10.84 -6.55 -13.02
CA PRO A 16 10.52 -7.94 -12.68
C PRO A 16 9.49 -8.11 -11.54
N ASP A 17 9.53 -7.23 -10.53
CA ASP A 17 8.62 -7.20 -9.38
C ASP A 17 7.20 -6.66 -9.69
N GLN A 18 6.95 -6.25 -10.93
CA GLN A 18 5.71 -5.57 -11.35
C GLN A 18 5.15 -6.11 -12.69
N VAL A 19 5.67 -7.25 -13.15
CA VAL A 19 5.20 -7.92 -14.37
C VAL A 19 3.78 -8.46 -14.21
N VAL A 20 3.48 -9.09 -13.07
CA VAL A 20 2.19 -9.69 -12.78
C VAL A 20 1.24 -8.66 -12.18
N LEU A 21 0.00 -8.63 -12.71
CA LEU A 21 -1.10 -7.88 -12.11
C LEU A 21 -2.01 -8.86 -11.36
N PRO A 22 -2.40 -8.55 -10.11
CA PRO A 22 -3.24 -9.44 -9.35
C PRO A 22 -4.65 -9.54 -9.94
N GLU A 23 -5.31 -10.67 -9.70
CA GLU A 23 -6.74 -10.89 -9.97
C GLU A 23 -7.43 -11.20 -8.66
N ALA A 24 -8.62 -10.64 -8.43
CA ALA A 24 -9.49 -11.03 -7.34
C ALA A 24 -10.85 -11.51 -7.87
N ARG A 25 -11.20 -12.77 -7.64
CA ARG A 25 -12.50 -13.33 -8.00
C ARG A 25 -13.33 -13.53 -6.75
N PHE A 26 -14.51 -12.93 -6.73
CA PHE A 26 -15.40 -12.95 -5.57
C PHE A 26 -16.49 -14.00 -5.76
N ASP A 27 -16.69 -14.84 -4.75
CA ASP A 27 -17.80 -15.79 -4.64
C ASP A 27 -18.40 -15.70 -3.23
N GLY A 28 -19.45 -14.88 -3.09
CA GLY A 28 -20.02 -14.54 -1.78
C GLY A 28 -19.00 -13.85 -0.88
N ASP A 29 -18.74 -14.44 0.29
CA ASP A 29 -17.74 -13.97 1.25
C ASP A 29 -16.32 -14.52 0.96
N LEU A 30 -16.16 -15.41 -0.03
CA LEU A 30 -14.84 -15.88 -0.44
C LEU A 30 -14.27 -14.99 -1.54
N VAL A 31 -12.96 -14.76 -1.48
CA VAL A 31 -12.20 -14.13 -2.56
C VAL A 31 -10.98 -14.97 -2.89
N GLU A 32 -10.91 -15.46 -4.13
CA GLU A 32 -9.70 -16.06 -4.70
C GLU A 32 -8.84 -14.92 -5.25
N ILE A 33 -7.61 -14.81 -4.76
CA ILE A 33 -6.65 -13.82 -5.22
C ILE A 33 -5.47 -14.54 -5.86
N THR A 34 -5.23 -14.26 -7.15
CA THR A 34 -4.07 -14.79 -7.88
C THR A 34 -3.01 -13.71 -8.06
N GLY A 35 -1.74 -14.10 -8.10
CA GLY A 35 -0.63 -13.16 -8.29
C GLY A 35 -0.31 -12.35 -7.05
N ILE A 36 -0.49 -12.91 -5.85
CA ILE A 36 -0.05 -12.29 -4.59
C ILE A 36 1.47 -12.33 -4.58
N ARG A 37 2.11 -11.15 -4.61
CA ARG A 37 3.56 -11.05 -4.66
C ARG A 37 4.18 -11.42 -3.32
N ASP A 38 5.25 -12.20 -3.39
CA ASP A 38 6.07 -12.58 -2.24
C ASP A 38 7.55 -12.48 -2.62
N CYS A 39 8.04 -11.25 -2.78
CA CYS A 39 9.44 -11.04 -3.12
C CYS A 39 10.36 -11.33 -1.92
N HIS A 40 11.43 -12.10 -2.18
CA HIS A 40 12.53 -12.31 -1.25
C HIS A 40 13.72 -11.45 -1.66
N TYR A 41 14.03 -10.45 -0.84
CA TYR A 41 15.04 -9.44 -1.14
C TYR A 41 16.38 -9.78 -0.50
N ARG A 42 17.46 -9.58 -1.28
CA ARG A 42 18.85 -9.53 -0.79
C ARG A 42 19.33 -8.09 -0.71
N SER A 43 18.81 -7.22 -1.60
CA SER A 43 18.93 -5.76 -1.54
C SER A 43 17.71 -5.10 -2.19
N ALA A 44 17.67 -3.76 -2.24
CA ALA A 44 16.58 -3.03 -2.92
C ALA A 44 16.52 -3.29 -4.44
N THR A 45 17.58 -3.85 -5.03
CA THR A 45 17.69 -4.12 -6.48
C THR A 45 18.02 -5.56 -6.82
N ASP A 46 18.28 -6.39 -5.82
CA ASP A 46 18.56 -7.83 -5.97
C ASP A 46 17.55 -8.63 -5.15
N PHE A 47 16.66 -9.33 -5.83
CA PHE A 47 15.55 -10.05 -5.22
C PHE A 47 15.09 -11.20 -6.12
N THR A 48 14.40 -12.17 -5.51
CA THR A 48 13.67 -13.21 -6.22
C THR A 48 12.19 -12.91 -6.13
N VAL A 49 11.52 -12.79 -7.28
CA VAL A 49 10.07 -12.57 -7.33
C VAL A 49 9.37 -13.93 -7.28
N ALA A 50 8.57 -14.15 -6.26
CA ALA A 50 7.60 -15.24 -6.22
C ALA A 50 6.17 -14.68 -6.22
N HIS A 51 5.24 -15.50 -6.66
CA HIS A 51 3.81 -15.23 -6.53
C HIS A 51 3.13 -16.47 -5.95
N ARG A 52 2.11 -16.23 -5.13
CA ARG A 52 1.21 -17.28 -4.65
C ARG A 52 -0.23 -16.90 -4.94
N ASP A 53 -1.07 -17.92 -5.00
CA ASP A 53 -2.51 -17.77 -5.16
C ASP A 53 -3.16 -18.30 -3.88
N GLN A 54 -4.20 -17.61 -3.40
CA GLN A 54 -4.84 -17.96 -2.15
C GLN A 54 -6.30 -17.53 -2.12
N VAL A 55 -7.14 -18.36 -1.50
CA VAL A 55 -8.53 -18.03 -1.18
C VAL A 55 -8.59 -17.47 0.24
N PHE A 56 -9.27 -16.33 0.39
CA PHE A 56 -9.51 -15.69 1.67
C PHE A 56 -11.00 -15.66 1.97
N ASP A 57 -11.33 -15.85 3.25
CA ASP A 57 -12.67 -15.65 3.77
C ASP A 57 -12.81 -14.22 4.33
N LEU A 58 -13.59 -13.40 3.64
CA LEU A 58 -13.86 -12.01 4.02
C LEU A 58 -14.63 -11.89 5.35
N ALA A 59 -15.23 -12.97 5.84
CA ALA A 59 -15.84 -13.00 7.17
C ALA A 59 -14.79 -13.00 8.30
N GLN A 60 -13.56 -13.42 8.00
CA GLN A 60 -12.46 -13.47 8.96
C GLN A 60 -11.66 -12.16 9.05
N LEU A 61 -11.96 -11.16 8.21
CA LEU A 61 -11.31 -9.85 8.27
C LEU A 61 -11.75 -9.06 9.51
N ASP A 62 -10.80 -8.76 10.39
CA ASP A 62 -11.05 -8.05 11.65
C ASP A 62 -10.11 -6.86 11.91
N ARG A 63 -9.02 -6.75 11.15
CA ARG A 63 -7.99 -5.73 11.38
C ARG A 63 -7.60 -5.01 10.09
N LEU A 64 -7.29 -3.73 10.24
CA LEU A 64 -6.69 -2.89 9.21
C LEU A 64 -5.55 -2.09 9.83
N ASP A 65 -4.38 -2.17 9.21
CA ASP A 65 -3.21 -1.37 9.56
C ASP A 65 -2.88 -0.41 8.40
N PHE A 66 -2.60 0.85 8.74
CA PHE A 66 -2.18 1.88 7.81
C PHE A 66 -0.69 2.16 7.94
N PHE A 67 0.02 2.04 6.82
CA PHE A 67 1.45 2.23 6.77
C PHE A 67 1.82 3.55 6.10
N VAL A 68 2.80 4.24 6.68
CA VAL A 68 3.39 5.47 6.12
C VAL A 68 4.90 5.32 6.06
N GLU A 69 5.50 5.56 4.89
CA GLU A 69 6.94 5.49 4.62
C GLU A 69 7.42 6.83 4.04
N PRO A 70 7.91 7.77 4.85
CA PRO A 70 8.48 9.02 4.34
C PRO A 70 9.78 8.79 3.56
N PHE A 71 9.95 9.48 2.43
CA PHE A 71 11.06 9.22 1.48
C PHE A 71 12.25 10.18 1.56
N ALA A 72 12.12 11.35 2.19
CA ALA A 72 13.04 12.46 1.99
C ALA A 72 13.47 13.15 3.31
N GLY A 73 14.45 14.06 3.21
CA GLY A 73 14.93 14.89 4.31
C GLY A 73 13.87 15.83 4.92
N TRP A 74 12.69 15.95 4.30
CA TRP A 74 11.49 16.53 4.91
C TRP A 74 10.28 15.61 4.66
N ARG A 75 9.32 15.59 5.60
CA ARG A 75 8.32 14.53 5.71
C ARG A 75 7.25 14.50 4.62
N GLY A 76 7.03 15.58 3.86
CA GLY A 76 5.88 15.70 2.96
C GLY A 76 5.69 14.53 1.99
N PRO A 77 6.72 14.14 1.22
CA PRO A 77 6.67 12.96 0.36
C PRO A 77 6.76 11.66 1.17
N ALA A 78 5.77 10.79 1.01
CA ALA A 78 5.76 9.46 1.60
C ALA A 78 5.01 8.46 0.71
N HIS A 79 5.30 7.17 0.92
CA HIS A 79 4.43 6.10 0.47
C HIS A 79 3.38 5.81 1.53
N THR A 80 2.19 5.40 1.08
CA THR A 80 1.15 4.90 1.96
C THR A 80 0.55 3.61 1.41
N PHE A 81 0.23 2.67 2.30
CA PHE A 81 -0.38 1.39 1.94
C PHE A 81 -1.14 0.81 3.13
N LEU A 82 -1.91 -0.25 2.88
CA LEU A 82 -2.76 -0.90 3.88
C LEU A 82 -2.36 -2.37 4.04
N SER A 83 -2.53 -2.90 5.25
CA SER A 83 -2.44 -4.33 5.55
C SER A 83 -3.73 -4.79 6.22
N PHE A 84 -4.32 -5.86 5.68
CA PHE A 84 -5.58 -6.43 6.11
C PHE A 84 -5.29 -7.69 6.91
N GLY A 85 -5.80 -7.72 8.15
CA GLY A 85 -5.60 -8.84 9.05
C GLY A 85 -6.83 -9.72 9.16
N PHE A 86 -6.57 -11.01 9.12
CA PHE A 86 -7.55 -12.06 9.34
C PHE A 86 -7.45 -12.63 10.75
N SER A 87 -8.56 -13.20 11.24
CA SER A 87 -8.66 -13.76 12.59
C SER A 87 -7.73 -14.94 12.86
N ASP A 88 -7.25 -15.61 11.81
CA ASP A 88 -6.26 -16.70 11.89
C ASP A 88 -4.80 -16.18 12.01
N GLY A 89 -4.60 -14.87 11.91
CA GLY A 89 -3.31 -14.20 11.98
C GLY A 89 -2.70 -13.86 10.62
N GLU A 90 -3.25 -14.35 9.51
CA GLU A 90 -2.77 -14.04 8.16
C GLU A 90 -2.90 -12.54 7.87
N GLN A 91 -1.90 -11.96 7.19
CA GLN A 91 -1.93 -10.57 6.74
C GLN A 91 -1.78 -10.48 5.23
N LEU A 92 -2.62 -9.67 4.59
CA LEU A 92 -2.51 -9.34 3.18
C LEU A 92 -2.32 -7.83 3.02
N ALA A 93 -1.21 -7.43 2.42
CA ALA A 93 -0.90 -6.02 2.22
C ALA A 93 -1.19 -5.60 0.79
N ILE A 94 -1.79 -4.41 0.63
CA ILE A 94 -2.15 -3.84 -0.68
C ILE A 94 -1.53 -2.45 -0.81
N SER A 95 -0.68 -2.30 -1.81
CA SER A 95 0.04 -1.06 -2.10
C SER A 95 -0.37 -0.49 -3.45
N VAL A 96 -0.64 0.80 -3.49
CA VAL A 96 -0.90 1.53 -4.75
C VAL A 96 0.42 2.09 -5.24
N GLU A 97 0.95 1.56 -6.33
CA GLU A 97 2.30 1.85 -6.79
C GLU A 97 2.33 2.40 -8.21
N VAL A 98 3.41 3.11 -8.52
CA VAL A 98 3.82 3.32 -9.91
C VAL A 98 4.29 1.98 -10.49
N ARG A 99 3.79 1.63 -11.66
CA ARG A 99 4.27 0.50 -12.44
C ARG A 99 5.42 0.98 -13.31
N ARG A 100 6.60 0.42 -13.07
CA ARG A 100 7.88 0.85 -13.62
C ARG A 100 8.23 -0.01 -14.81
N GLU A 101 8.59 0.62 -15.92
CA GLU A 101 9.27 -0.07 -17.02
C GLU A 101 10.72 -0.39 -16.63
N MET A 102 11.26 -1.47 -17.20
CA MET A 102 12.64 -1.88 -16.98
C MET A 102 13.61 -0.73 -17.27
N GLY A 103 14.56 -0.50 -16.35
CA GLY A 103 15.55 0.57 -16.46
C GLY A 103 15.02 1.99 -16.23
N LYS A 104 13.73 2.18 -15.91
CA LYS A 104 13.18 3.49 -15.55
C LYS A 104 13.06 3.65 -14.04
N GLU A 105 13.79 4.61 -13.50
CA GLU A 105 13.64 5.04 -12.12
C GLU A 105 12.49 6.04 -11.97
N PHE A 106 11.73 5.86 -10.90
CA PHE A 106 10.73 6.82 -10.46
C PHE A 106 11.40 7.83 -9.51
N SER A 107 11.19 9.13 -9.77
CA SER A 107 11.60 10.20 -8.88
C SER A 107 10.40 11.06 -8.53
N VAL A 108 10.10 11.19 -7.23
CA VAL A 108 9.01 12.02 -6.71
C VAL A 108 9.20 13.50 -7.06
N LEU A 109 10.46 13.97 -7.04
CA LEU A 109 10.83 15.34 -7.42
C LEU A 109 10.90 15.55 -8.94
N GLY A 110 11.05 14.47 -9.72
CA GLY A 110 11.03 14.50 -11.20
C GLY A 110 9.62 14.50 -11.82
N GLY A 111 8.59 14.61 -10.99
CA GLY A 111 7.18 14.25 -11.21
C GLY A 111 6.38 15.02 -12.28
N LEU A 112 7.02 15.63 -13.28
CA LEU A 112 6.35 16.34 -14.38
C LEU A 112 6.82 15.92 -15.79
N THR A 113 7.80 15.01 -15.91
CA THR A 113 8.39 14.69 -17.23
C THR A 113 8.11 13.28 -17.74
N ARG A 114 7.56 12.38 -16.92
CA ARG A 114 7.32 10.96 -17.30
C ARG A 114 5.97 10.47 -16.82
N GLN A 115 5.24 9.81 -17.72
CA GLN A 115 3.99 9.11 -17.42
C GLN A 115 4.34 7.68 -16.99
N PHE A 116 3.89 7.30 -15.79
CA PHE A 116 3.97 5.93 -15.28
C PHE A 116 2.55 5.38 -15.13
N GLU A 117 2.36 4.08 -15.27
CA GLU A 117 1.08 3.44 -14.99
C GLU A 117 0.85 3.28 -13.49
N LEU A 118 -0.42 3.24 -13.11
CA LEU A 118 -0.84 2.87 -11.78
C LEU A 118 -1.00 1.35 -11.69
N MET A 119 -0.51 0.74 -10.62
CA MET A 119 -0.85 -0.64 -10.27
C MET A 119 -1.21 -0.78 -8.80
N TYR A 120 -1.95 -1.83 -8.49
CA TYR A 120 -2.14 -2.29 -7.12
C TYR A 120 -1.28 -3.54 -6.96
N VAL A 121 -0.27 -3.46 -6.10
CA VAL A 121 0.50 -4.62 -5.65
C VAL A 121 -0.27 -5.23 -4.48
N VAL A 122 -0.74 -6.47 -4.66
CA VAL A 122 -1.25 -7.30 -3.57
C VAL A 122 -0.14 -8.26 -3.20
N ALA A 123 0.30 -8.25 -1.95
CA ALA A 123 1.52 -8.93 -1.53
C ALA A 123 1.48 -9.40 -0.08
N THR A 124 2.43 -10.26 0.27
CA THR A 124 2.72 -10.54 1.68
C THR A 124 3.13 -9.26 2.39
N GLU A 125 2.78 -9.14 3.67
CA GLU A 125 3.18 -7.97 4.45
C GLU A 125 4.71 -7.87 4.57
N ARG A 126 5.39 -9.02 4.64
CA ARG A 126 6.86 -9.10 4.66
C ARG A 126 7.49 -8.48 3.40
N ASP A 127 6.96 -8.78 2.21
CA ASP A 127 7.44 -8.17 0.96
C ASP A 127 7.39 -6.64 1.04
N LEU A 128 6.19 -6.10 1.29
CA LEU A 128 5.99 -4.65 1.23
C LEU A 128 6.73 -3.91 2.33
N VAL A 129 6.68 -4.39 3.57
CA VAL A 129 7.31 -3.73 4.71
C VAL A 129 8.83 -3.93 4.69
N GLY A 130 9.30 -5.14 4.35
CA GLY A 130 10.72 -5.49 4.30
C GLY A 130 11.50 -4.69 3.27
N LEU A 131 10.97 -4.55 2.04
CA LEU A 131 11.59 -3.71 1.00
C LEU A 131 11.85 -2.28 1.50
N ARG A 132 10.88 -1.71 2.21
CA ARG A 132 10.86 -0.31 2.61
C ARG A 132 11.76 -0.06 3.81
N SER A 133 11.58 -0.84 4.86
CA SER A 133 12.31 -0.68 6.11
C SER A 133 13.74 -1.21 6.01
N VAL A 134 13.92 -2.46 5.57
CA VAL A 134 15.23 -3.13 5.62
C VAL A 134 16.09 -2.76 4.43
N HIS A 135 15.56 -2.94 3.22
CA HIS A 135 16.38 -2.88 2.01
C HIS A 135 16.57 -1.47 1.45
N ARG A 136 15.61 -0.56 1.70
CA ARG A 136 15.75 0.88 1.41
C ARG A 136 16.22 1.69 2.62
N GLY A 137 16.13 1.14 3.83
CA GLY A 137 16.52 1.83 5.06
C GLY A 137 15.56 2.97 5.46
N ASN A 138 14.33 2.99 4.94
CA ASN A 138 13.38 4.04 5.23
C ASN A 138 12.71 3.82 6.58
N ARG A 139 12.33 4.90 7.26
CA ARG A 139 11.46 4.81 8.43
C ARG A 139 10.08 4.37 7.98
N VAL A 140 9.51 3.39 8.68
CA VAL A 140 8.17 2.87 8.41
C VAL A 140 7.35 2.95 9.67
N TYR A 141 6.16 3.52 9.56
CA TYR A 141 5.21 3.66 10.65
C TYR A 141 3.99 2.78 10.38
N ARG A 142 3.54 2.04 11.40
CA ARG A 142 2.33 1.19 11.35
C ARG A 142 1.29 1.71 12.33
N TYR A 143 0.20 2.26 11.78
CA TYR A 143 -0.91 2.79 12.57
C TYR A 143 -2.08 1.80 12.55
N PRO A 144 -2.51 1.26 13.71
CA PRO A 144 -3.73 0.47 13.76
C PRO A 144 -4.95 1.35 13.46
N ILE A 145 -5.83 0.89 12.57
CA ILE A 145 -7.04 1.61 12.18
C ILE A 145 -8.25 1.08 12.96
N ARG A 146 -8.97 2.00 13.60
CA ARG A 146 -10.26 1.76 14.23
C ARG A 146 -11.36 1.76 13.17
N ALA A 147 -11.78 0.55 12.79
CA ALA A 147 -12.93 0.32 11.94
C ALA A 147 -13.62 -0.98 12.38
N ASP A 148 -14.94 -1.04 12.20
CA ASP A 148 -15.66 -2.32 12.32
C ASP A 148 -15.32 -3.26 11.14
N ALA A 149 -15.56 -4.55 11.34
CA ALA A 149 -15.24 -5.59 10.36
C ALA A 149 -15.90 -5.36 8.99
N ASP A 150 -17.12 -4.79 8.95
CA ASP A 150 -17.81 -4.48 7.69
C ASP A 150 -17.07 -3.39 6.90
N ARG A 151 -16.61 -2.33 7.57
CA ARG A 151 -15.78 -1.29 6.93
C ARG A 151 -14.43 -1.81 6.47
N VAL A 152 -13.77 -2.68 7.25
CA VAL A 152 -12.51 -3.34 6.84
C VAL A 152 -12.72 -4.18 5.60
N ARG A 153 -13.78 -5.00 5.57
CA ARG A 153 -14.16 -5.81 4.41
C ARG A 153 -14.43 -4.95 3.17
N LYS A 154 -15.25 -3.91 3.31
CA LYS A 154 -15.57 -2.99 2.20
C LYS A 154 -14.32 -2.33 1.65
N MET A 155 -13.38 -1.93 2.50
CA MET A 155 -12.09 -1.35 2.08
C MET A 155 -11.28 -2.35 1.24
N MET A 156 -11.12 -3.59 1.70
CA MET A 156 -10.39 -4.62 0.95
C MET A 156 -11.05 -4.89 -0.41
N VAL A 157 -12.37 -5.07 -0.44
CA VAL A 157 -13.15 -5.29 -1.66
C VAL A 157 -12.99 -4.12 -2.64
N ALA A 158 -13.08 -2.87 -2.17
CA ALA A 158 -12.93 -1.68 -3.01
C ALA A 158 -11.54 -1.60 -3.66
N MET A 159 -10.47 -1.90 -2.88
CA MET A 159 -9.11 -1.93 -3.39
C MET A 159 -8.87 -3.06 -4.40
N LEU A 160 -9.35 -4.27 -4.14
CA LEU A 160 -9.22 -5.41 -5.04
C LEU A 160 -10.01 -5.21 -6.33
N ARG A 161 -11.24 -4.68 -6.26
CA ARG A 161 -12.00 -4.30 -7.46
C ARG A 161 -11.28 -3.24 -8.27
N ARG A 162 -10.56 -2.32 -7.62
CA ARG A 162 -9.74 -1.34 -8.32
C ARG A 162 -8.53 -1.97 -8.99
N ALA A 163 -7.89 -2.96 -8.36
CA ALA A 163 -6.82 -3.74 -8.97
C ALA A 163 -7.30 -4.46 -10.24
N ASN A 164 -8.44 -5.16 -10.19
CA ASN A 164 -9.06 -5.79 -11.35
C ASN A 164 -9.34 -4.79 -12.48
N ARG A 165 -9.91 -3.61 -12.16
CA ARG A 165 -10.16 -2.57 -13.17
C ARG A 165 -8.88 -2.14 -13.88
N LEU A 166 -7.77 -1.98 -13.17
CA LEU A 166 -6.48 -1.59 -13.77
C LEU A 166 -5.86 -2.69 -14.63
N ARG A 167 -6.19 -3.97 -14.35
CA ARG A 167 -5.82 -5.09 -15.21
C ARG A 167 -6.51 -5.04 -16.58
N ASP A 168 -7.78 -4.66 -16.63
CA ASP A 168 -8.52 -4.56 -17.89
C ASP A 168 -8.36 -3.21 -18.57
N ARG A 169 -8.24 -2.14 -17.77
CA ARG A 169 -8.20 -0.74 -18.22
C ARG A 169 -7.06 -0.02 -17.48
N PRO A 170 -5.83 -0.04 -18.03
CA PRO A 170 -4.70 0.64 -17.42
C PRO A 170 -4.96 2.15 -17.32
N GLU A 171 -4.37 2.77 -16.31
CA GLU A 171 -4.44 4.22 -16.10
C GLU A 171 -3.07 4.76 -15.72
N PHE A 172 -2.81 6.02 -16.05
CA PHE A 172 -1.60 6.68 -15.59
C PHE A 172 -1.70 7.04 -14.10
N TYR A 173 -0.59 6.83 -13.40
CA TYR A 173 -0.30 7.46 -12.12
C TYR A 173 -0.15 8.97 -12.33
N ASN A 174 -0.78 9.76 -11.47
CA ASN A 174 -0.74 11.22 -11.52
C ASN A 174 -0.45 11.76 -10.13
N THR A 175 0.66 12.50 -10.00
CA THR A 175 1.15 13.07 -8.74
C THR A 175 0.16 14.02 -8.04
N LEU A 176 -0.85 14.53 -8.75
CA LEU A 176 -1.88 15.43 -8.21
C LEU A 176 -3.21 14.74 -7.88
N GLY A 177 -3.58 13.65 -8.57
CA GLY A 177 -4.94 13.08 -8.46
C GLY A 177 -5.06 11.56 -8.55
N ASN A 178 -3.97 10.84 -8.80
CA ASN A 178 -3.94 9.38 -8.89
C ASN A 178 -2.65 8.83 -8.30
N THR A 179 -2.50 9.06 -6.99
CA THR A 179 -1.38 8.67 -6.13
C THR A 179 -1.77 7.55 -5.19
N CYS A 180 -0.83 7.08 -4.36
CA CYS A 180 -1.12 6.10 -3.31
C CYS A 180 -2.16 6.63 -2.31
N THR A 181 -1.89 7.79 -1.70
CA THR A 181 -2.79 8.38 -0.70
C THR A 181 -4.13 8.81 -1.26
N THR A 182 -4.19 9.42 -2.45
CA THR A 182 -5.47 9.84 -3.06
C THR A 182 -6.36 8.65 -3.38
N ASN A 183 -5.79 7.51 -3.79
CA ASN A 183 -6.57 6.28 -4.01
C ASN A 183 -7.07 5.67 -2.69
N ILE A 184 -6.25 5.61 -1.63
CA ILE A 184 -6.70 5.15 -0.30
C ILE A 184 -7.84 6.04 0.21
N VAL A 185 -7.72 7.36 0.07
CA VAL A 185 -8.77 8.31 0.48
C VAL A 185 -10.04 8.17 -0.37
N ARG A 186 -9.91 7.88 -1.67
CA ARG A 186 -11.06 7.58 -2.52
C ARG A 186 -11.82 6.36 -2.03
N HIS A 187 -11.11 5.29 -1.66
CA HIS A 187 -11.71 4.09 -1.07
C HIS A 187 -12.34 4.39 0.30
N LEU A 188 -11.67 5.15 1.16
CA LEU A 188 -12.22 5.60 2.43
C LEU A 188 -13.56 6.34 2.26
N ASN A 189 -13.64 7.25 1.28
CA ASN A 189 -14.86 7.99 0.97
C ASN A 189 -15.96 7.11 0.35
N GLU A 190 -15.61 5.98 -0.26
CA GLU A 190 -16.57 5.00 -0.81
C GLU A 190 -17.16 4.13 0.30
N VAL A 191 -16.35 3.75 1.29
CA VAL A 191 -16.71 2.73 2.30
C VAL A 191 -17.12 3.30 3.65
N SER A 192 -17.03 4.61 3.84
CA SER A 192 -17.39 5.29 5.08
C SER A 192 -18.24 6.53 4.82
N ASP A 193 -18.94 7.00 5.85
CA ASP A 193 -19.75 8.23 5.79
C ASP A 193 -18.90 9.51 5.76
N ARG A 194 -17.57 9.38 5.70
CA ARG A 194 -16.62 10.49 5.70
C ARG A 194 -16.43 11.01 4.28
N ARG A 195 -16.20 12.32 4.18
CA ARG A 195 -15.82 12.97 2.92
C ARG A 195 -14.55 13.78 3.11
N VAL A 196 -13.44 13.17 2.75
CA VAL A 196 -12.13 13.82 2.72
C VAL A 196 -11.89 14.36 1.31
N PRO A 197 -11.75 15.68 1.13
CA PRO A 197 -11.47 16.23 -0.18
C PRO A 197 -10.02 15.92 -0.63
N TRP A 198 -9.82 15.76 -1.93
CA TRP A 198 -8.51 15.44 -2.50
C TRP A 198 -7.45 16.55 -2.28
N TRP A 199 -7.89 17.79 -2.11
CA TRP A 199 -7.03 18.96 -1.84
C TRP A 199 -6.66 19.11 -0.35
N ASN A 200 -7.07 18.20 0.53
CA ASN A 200 -6.67 18.25 1.93
C ASN A 200 -5.13 18.11 2.04
N PRO A 201 -4.43 18.93 2.85
CA PRO A 201 -2.97 18.87 2.97
C PRO A 201 -2.41 17.49 3.34
N GLY A 202 -3.11 16.69 4.16
CA GLY A 202 -2.68 15.33 4.50
C GLY A 202 -2.82 14.32 3.35
N VAL A 203 -3.57 14.69 2.30
CA VAL A 203 -3.71 13.92 1.05
C VAL A 203 -2.64 14.34 0.04
N LEU A 204 -2.40 15.65 -0.09
CA LEU A 204 -1.39 16.22 -0.98
C LEU A 204 0.04 15.96 -0.48
N PHE A 205 0.24 15.85 0.83
CA PHE A 205 1.50 15.54 1.48
C PHE A 205 1.37 14.24 2.29
N PRO A 206 1.54 13.07 1.64
CA PRO A 206 1.33 11.75 2.24
C PRO A 206 2.01 11.51 3.58
N GLY A 207 3.17 12.12 3.87
CA GLY A 207 3.82 11.92 5.17
C GLY A 207 3.12 12.61 6.34
N TYR A 208 2.07 13.40 6.09
CA TYR A 208 1.17 13.95 7.09
C TYR A 208 -0.24 13.29 7.05
N SER A 209 -0.39 12.20 6.31
CA SER A 209 -1.65 11.45 6.25
C SER A 209 -2.03 10.79 7.58
N ASP A 210 -1.06 10.50 8.43
CA ASP A 210 -1.24 10.07 9.82
C ASP A 210 -2.01 11.11 10.65
N ARG A 211 -1.63 12.39 10.56
CA ARG A 211 -2.34 13.50 11.21
C ARG A 211 -3.78 13.60 10.72
N LEU A 212 -4.01 13.40 9.41
CA LEU A 212 -5.35 13.39 8.85
C LEU A 212 -6.17 12.20 9.37
N ALA A 213 -5.59 11.00 9.41
CA ALA A 213 -6.24 9.82 9.94
C ALA A 213 -6.60 9.97 11.43
N GLN A 214 -5.70 10.56 12.23
CA GLN A 214 -5.97 10.87 13.64
C GLN A 214 -7.04 11.96 13.81
N ALA A 215 -7.01 13.04 13.02
CA ALA A 215 -8.03 14.09 13.04
C ALA A 215 -9.42 13.57 12.63
N LEU A 216 -9.45 12.52 11.81
CA LEU A 216 -10.68 11.80 11.51
C LEU A 216 -11.07 10.86 12.67
N GLY A 217 -10.19 10.49 13.59
CA GLY A 217 -10.45 9.48 14.61
C GLY A 217 -10.43 8.05 14.04
N LEU A 218 -9.66 7.85 12.97
CA LEU A 218 -9.38 6.52 12.41
C LEU A 218 -8.22 5.84 13.17
N ILE A 219 -7.34 6.62 13.79
CA ILE A 219 -6.29 6.12 14.68
C ILE A 219 -6.77 6.42 16.10
N ASP A 220 -6.98 5.38 16.91
CA ASP A 220 -7.46 5.51 18.28
C ASP A 220 -6.28 5.75 19.22
N SER A 221 -5.84 7.01 19.29
CA SER A 221 -4.80 7.43 20.20
C SER A 221 -5.20 8.71 20.92
N LEU A 222 -4.91 8.74 22.22
CA LEU A 222 -5.06 9.92 23.09
C LEU A 222 -3.80 10.81 23.06
N PHE A 223 -2.73 10.37 22.41
CA PHE A 223 -1.46 11.08 22.37
C PHE A 223 -1.39 12.06 21.21
N SER A 224 -0.36 12.92 21.24
CA SER A 224 -0.05 13.79 20.11
C SER A 224 0.40 12.97 18.89
N VAL A 225 0.20 13.51 17.69
CA VAL A 225 0.70 12.90 16.44
C VAL A 225 2.20 12.59 16.54
N GLU A 226 2.97 13.47 17.18
CA GLU A 226 4.42 13.33 17.34
C GLU A 226 4.77 12.14 18.24
N THR A 227 4.06 11.98 19.36
CA THR A 227 4.20 10.82 20.25
C THR A 227 3.80 9.52 19.55
N ASP A 228 2.66 9.52 18.84
CA ASP A 228 2.21 8.38 18.07
C ASP A 228 3.23 7.95 17.02
N ARG A 229 3.88 8.90 16.34
CA ARG A 229 4.94 8.60 15.37
C ARG A 229 6.12 7.88 16.02
N GLU A 230 6.53 8.28 17.21
CA GLU A 230 7.62 7.60 17.91
C GLU A 230 7.22 6.18 18.30
N SER A 231 6.01 5.99 18.82
CA SER A 231 5.52 4.68 19.26
C SER A 231 5.16 3.72 18.11
N PHE A 232 4.70 4.25 16.97
CA PHE A 232 4.29 3.43 15.82
C PHE A 232 5.39 3.22 14.78
N GLU A 233 6.62 3.70 15.02
CA GLU A 233 7.76 3.41 14.16
C GLU A 233 8.21 1.96 14.39
N ILE A 234 8.25 1.16 13.33
CA ILE A 234 8.51 -0.29 13.41
C ILE A 234 9.84 -0.70 12.78
N GLY A 235 10.72 0.25 12.43
CA GLY A 235 11.91 -0.02 11.63
C GLY A 235 12.89 -0.99 12.29
N GLU A 236 13.10 -0.85 13.60
CA GLU A 236 13.95 -1.77 14.37
C GLU A 236 13.34 -3.17 14.44
N VAL A 237 12.08 -3.28 14.85
CA VAL A 237 11.36 -4.56 14.95
C VAL A 237 11.31 -5.29 13.61
N VAL A 238 11.08 -4.57 12.51
CA VAL A 238 11.09 -5.14 11.16
C VAL A 238 12.46 -5.70 10.80
N ARG A 239 13.55 -5.03 11.17
CA ARG A 239 14.91 -5.48 10.88
C ARG A 239 15.25 -6.75 11.64
N GLU A 240 14.81 -6.86 12.88
CA GLU A 240 15.02 -8.06 13.71
C GLU A 240 14.16 -9.24 13.25
N ALA A 241 12.93 -8.97 12.81
CA ALA A 241 11.96 -10.00 12.48
C ALA A 241 11.93 -10.42 11.00
N ILE A 242 12.73 -9.82 10.11
CA ILE A 242 12.59 -10.00 8.65
C ILE A 242 12.62 -11.46 8.19
N ASP A 243 13.43 -12.29 8.86
CA ASP A 243 13.55 -13.72 8.59
C ASP A 243 12.64 -14.59 9.47
N ASP A 244 11.94 -14.01 10.44
CA ASP A 244 11.05 -14.73 11.36
C ASP A 244 9.78 -15.19 10.63
N PRO A 245 9.40 -16.49 10.66
CA PRO A 245 8.14 -16.98 10.09
C PRO A 245 6.90 -16.22 10.58
N GLY A 246 6.93 -15.73 11.82
CA GLY A 246 5.92 -14.88 12.47
C GLY A 246 6.08 -13.38 12.24
N PHE A 247 6.80 -12.93 11.19
CA PHE A 247 7.06 -11.53 10.86
C PHE A 247 5.88 -10.58 11.16
N SER A 248 4.70 -10.87 10.60
CA SER A 248 3.51 -10.03 10.77
C SER A 248 3.06 -9.91 12.22
N ARG A 249 3.20 -10.97 13.02
CA ARG A 249 2.90 -10.93 14.45
C ARG A 249 3.93 -10.07 15.18
N ARG A 250 5.22 -10.28 14.91
CA ARG A 250 6.34 -9.57 15.56
C ARG A 250 6.23 -8.05 15.41
N ILE A 251 5.89 -7.54 14.23
CA ILE A 251 5.74 -6.07 14.01
C ILE A 251 4.51 -5.44 14.70
N ARG A 252 3.72 -6.24 15.42
CA ARG A 252 2.57 -5.84 16.23
C ARG A 252 2.78 -6.12 17.73
N GLU A 253 3.89 -6.75 18.11
CA GLU A 253 4.28 -6.99 19.50
C GLU A 253 5.02 -5.75 20.02
N GLY A 254 4.28 -4.68 20.30
CA GLY A 254 4.81 -3.39 20.75
C GLY A 254 3.72 -2.38 21.01
#